data_AF-A0A7S4MPH8-F1
#
_entry.id   AF-A0A7S4MPH8-F1
#
_cell.length_a   1.000
_cell.length_b   1.000
_cell.length_c   1.000
_cell.angle_alpha   90.00
_cell.angle_beta   90.00
_cell.angle_gamma   90.00
#
_symmetry.space_group_name_H-M   'P 1'
#
loop_
_entity.id
_entity.type
_entity.pdbx_description
1 polymer ?
#
loop_
_entity_poly.entity_id
_entity_poly.type
_entity_poly.pdbx_seq_one_letter_code
_entity_poly.pdbx_strand_id
1 'polypeptide(L)'
;DLDAPSVRGNHEDVLIQYYRSEMLKEEGVDCPSLKPSYIAIAESFTPEQWKYLLDMPIYLRLPEINALVVHAGVLPNVELDKQDPFLVMNMRNILPDGSGSKSQGVGSAWVDTWNGPET
;
A
#
# COMPACT_ATOMS: atom_id res chain seq x y z
N ASP A 1 8.89 2.67 -21.46
CA ASP A 1 8.91 2.80 -19.99
C ASP A 1 9.43 4.16 -19.59
N LEU A 2 8.87 4.73 -18.52
CA LEU A 2 9.28 6.02 -17.96
C LEU A 2 10.26 5.89 -16.77
N ASP A 3 10.54 4.66 -16.32
CA ASP A 3 11.40 4.33 -15.18
C ASP A 3 11.09 5.17 -13.91
N ALA A 4 9.82 5.52 -13.74
CA ALA A 4 9.37 6.34 -12.63
C ALA A 4 9.04 5.44 -11.42
N PRO A 5 9.65 5.67 -10.24
CA PRO A 5 9.31 4.92 -9.04
C PRO A 5 7.89 5.26 -8.57
N SER A 6 7.17 4.26 -8.08
CA SER A 6 5.85 4.41 -7.45
C SER A 6 5.77 3.57 -6.19
N VAL A 7 5.12 4.09 -5.16
CA VAL A 7 4.75 3.30 -3.99
C VAL A 7 3.54 2.42 -4.31
N ARG A 8 3.44 1.28 -3.62
CA ARG A 8 2.32 0.37 -3.73
C ARG A 8 1.06 0.97 -3.09
N GLY A 9 -0.04 0.97 -3.82
CA GLY A 9 -1.37 1.29 -3.31
C GLY A 9 -2.20 0.06 -2.99
N ASN A 10 -3.36 0.29 -2.39
CA ASN A 10 -4.25 -0.81 -2.00
C ASN A 10 -4.85 -1.56 -3.19
N HIS A 11 -5.05 -0.91 -4.34
CA HIS A 11 -5.55 -1.56 -5.55
C HIS A 11 -4.48 -2.40 -6.23
N GLU A 12 -3.25 -1.91 -6.28
CA GLU A 12 -2.09 -2.65 -6.78
C GLU A 12 -1.83 -3.87 -5.89
N ASP A 13 -1.92 -3.71 -4.56
CA ASP A 13 -1.71 -4.81 -3.62
C ASP A 13 -2.73 -5.95 -3.81
N VAL A 14 -4.00 -5.63 -4.05
CA VAL A 14 -5.04 -6.62 -4.38
C VAL A 14 -4.73 -7.38 -5.67
N LEU A 15 -4.23 -6.69 -6.70
CA LEU A 15 -3.81 -7.33 -7.96
C LEU A 15 -2.55 -8.20 -7.77
N ILE A 16 -1.59 -7.75 -6.96
CA ILE A 16 -0.36 -8.49 -6.64
C ILE A 16 -0.69 -9.77 -5.86
N GLN A 17 -1.58 -9.70 -4.87
CA GLN A 17 -2.03 -10.88 -4.12
C GLN A 17 -2.68 -11.91 -5.06
N TYR A 18 -3.56 -11.46 -5.96
CA TYR A 18 -4.16 -12.32 -6.98
C TYR A 18 -3.12 -12.94 -7.93
N TYR A 19 -2.16 -12.14 -8.39
CA TYR A 19 -1.10 -12.63 -9.27
C TYR A 19 -0.24 -13.70 -8.58
N ARG A 20 0.13 -13.48 -7.31
CA ARG A 20 0.88 -14.45 -6.51
C ARG A 20 0.10 -15.74 -6.28
N SER A 21 -1.19 -15.66 -5.97
CA SER A 21 -2.01 -16.84 -5.70
C SER A 21 -2.38 -17.62 -6.97
N GLU A 22 -2.87 -16.95 -8.02
CA GLU A 22 -3.44 -17.64 -9.19
C GLU A 22 -2.42 -17.90 -10.30
N MET A 23 -1.54 -16.93 -10.54
CA MET A 23 -0.62 -16.97 -11.69
C MET A 23 0.71 -17.61 -11.29
N LEU A 24 1.28 -17.21 -10.15
CA LEU A 24 2.52 -17.80 -9.62
C LEU A 24 2.30 -19.05 -8.76
N LYS A 25 1.10 -19.21 -8.18
CA LYS A 25 0.75 -20.30 -7.26
C LYS A 25 1.71 -20.38 -6.07
N GLU A 26 2.03 -19.22 -5.50
CA GLU A 26 2.89 -19.10 -4.32
C GLU A 26 2.22 -19.78 -3.11
N GLU A 27 2.97 -20.64 -2.41
CA GLU A 27 2.44 -21.35 -1.25
C GLU A 27 2.12 -20.38 -0.09
N GLY A 28 0.98 -20.58 0.56
CA GLY A 28 0.56 -19.77 1.70
C GLY A 28 0.00 -18.39 1.36
N VAL A 29 -0.20 -18.08 0.08
CA VAL A 29 -0.88 -16.85 -0.37
C VAL A 29 -2.34 -17.15 -0.68
N ASP A 30 -3.25 -16.57 0.12
CA ASP A 30 -4.68 -16.67 -0.14
C ASP A 30 -5.09 -15.88 -1.38
N CYS A 31 -5.97 -16.47 -2.20
CA CYS A 31 -6.51 -15.79 -3.36
C CYS A 31 -7.59 -14.78 -2.94
N PRO A 32 -7.42 -13.48 -3.24
CA PRO A 32 -8.43 -12.49 -2.93
C PRO A 32 -9.65 -12.63 -3.84
N SER A 33 -10.84 -12.34 -3.31
CA SER A 33 -12.04 -12.23 -4.15
C SER A 33 -12.00 -10.96 -4.98
N LEU A 34 -11.82 -11.10 -6.29
CA LEU A 34 -11.80 -9.98 -7.23
C LEU A 34 -13.13 -9.78 -7.94
N LYS A 35 -13.46 -8.51 -8.19
CA LYS A 35 -14.52 -8.15 -9.14
C LYS A 35 -14.10 -8.53 -10.57
N PRO A 36 -15.04 -8.86 -11.47
CA PRO A 36 -14.71 -9.18 -12.87
C PRO A 36 -13.88 -8.12 -13.57
N SER A 37 -14.07 -6.84 -13.23
CA SER A 37 -13.26 -5.74 -13.79
C SER A 37 -11.79 -5.80 -13.37
N TYR A 38 -11.49 -6.27 -12.15
CA TYR A 38 -10.11 -6.44 -11.69
C TYR A 38 -9.46 -7.65 -12.35
N ILE A 39 -10.21 -8.74 -12.54
CA ILE A 39 -9.73 -9.93 -13.25
C ILE A 39 -9.35 -9.55 -14.69
N ALA A 40 -10.22 -8.81 -15.39
CA ALA A 40 -9.94 -8.35 -16.74
C ALA A 40 -8.68 -7.45 -16.82
N ILE A 41 -8.43 -6.62 -15.80
CA ILE A 41 -7.19 -5.83 -15.71
C ILE A 41 -5.99 -6.75 -15.51
N ALA A 42 -6.08 -7.70 -14.57
CA ALA A 42 -4.99 -8.64 -14.27
C ALA A 42 -4.60 -9.48 -15.51
N GLU A 43 -5.59 -9.97 -16.25
CA GLU A 43 -5.38 -10.73 -17.50
C GLU A 43 -4.82 -9.87 -18.64
N SER A 44 -4.94 -8.54 -18.56
CA SER A 44 -4.44 -7.62 -19.59
C SER A 44 -2.96 -7.24 -19.44
N PHE A 45 -2.36 -7.50 -18.27
CA PHE A 45 -1.00 -7.09 -17.98
C PHE A 45 0.07 -7.95 -18.66
N THR A 46 1.09 -7.29 -19.21
CA THR A 46 2.30 -7.95 -19.71
C THR A 46 3.20 -8.38 -18.54
N PRO A 47 4.15 -9.31 -18.77
CA PRO A 47 5.14 -9.69 -17.76
C PRO A 47 5.92 -8.51 -17.18
N GLU A 48 6.26 -7.52 -18.02
CA GLU A 48 6.99 -6.31 -17.61
C GLU A 48 6.15 -5.43 -16.69
N GLN A 49 4.85 -5.30 -16.98
CA GLN A 49 3.92 -4.56 -16.12
C GLN A 49 3.72 -5.27 -14.77
N TRP A 50 3.62 -6.60 -14.76
CA TRP A 50 3.59 -7.36 -13.52
C TRP A 50 4.86 -7.19 -12.70
N LYS A 51 6.03 -7.22 -13.35
CA LYS A 51 7.30 -6.94 -12.70
C LYS A 51 7.30 -5.55 -12.07
N TYR A 52 6.85 -4.53 -12.79
CA TYR A 52 6.75 -3.16 -12.26
C TYR A 52 5.86 -3.09 -11.00
N LEU A 53 4.70 -3.74 -10.99
CA LEU A 53 3.83 -3.80 -9.81
C LEU A 53 4.51 -4.52 -8.63
N LEU A 54 5.15 -5.67 -8.88
CA LEU A 54 5.82 -6.46 -7.85
C LEU A 54 6.97 -5.70 -7.18
N ASP A 55 7.68 -4.86 -7.95
CA ASP A 55 8.79 -4.05 -7.47
C ASP A 55 8.37 -2.80 -6.69
N MET A 56 7.09 -2.43 -6.69
CA MET A 56 6.61 -1.24 -5.95
C MET A 56 6.83 -1.42 -4.43
N PRO A 57 7.64 -0.55 -3.78
CA PRO A 57 7.82 -0.59 -2.34
C PRO A 57 6.59 -0.05 -1.61
N ILE A 58 6.44 -0.42 -0.34
CA ILE A 58 5.37 0.11 0.53
C ILE A 58 5.56 1.60 0.84
N TYR A 59 6.81 2.05 0.93
CA TYR A 59 7.18 3.44 1.12
C TYR A 59 8.45 3.77 0.33
N LEU A 60 8.65 5.06 0.04
CA LEU A 60 9.88 5.58 -0.56
C LEU A 60 10.43 6.72 0.29
N ARG A 61 11.70 6.63 0.67
CA ARG A 61 12.42 7.71 1.38
C ARG A 61 13.21 8.54 0.37
N LEU A 62 13.04 9.86 0.44
CA LEU A 62 13.74 10.86 -0.38
C LEU A 62 14.53 11.78 0.56
N PRO A 63 15.68 11.32 1.09
CA PRO A 63 16.44 12.03 2.12
C PRO A 63 16.94 13.40 1.65
N GLU A 64 17.21 13.57 0.36
CA GLU A 64 17.67 14.82 -0.25
C GLU A 64 16.67 15.98 -0.12
N ILE A 65 15.38 15.68 0.03
CA ILE A 65 14.32 16.65 0.22
C ILE A 65 13.55 16.44 1.54
N ASN A 66 14.08 15.59 2.43
CA ASN A 66 13.46 15.24 3.71
C ASN A 66 11.97 14.85 3.55
N ALA A 67 11.69 13.94 2.61
CA ALA A 67 10.34 13.51 2.29
C ALA A 67 10.17 11.98 2.38
N LEU A 68 9.00 11.58 2.85
CA LEU A 68 8.52 10.21 2.84
C LEU A 68 7.29 10.15 1.93
N VAL A 69 7.31 9.20 0.99
CA VAL A 69 6.18 8.91 0.11
C VAL A 69 5.53 7.61 0.57
N VAL A 70 4.22 7.66 0.78
CA VAL A 70 3.35 6.53 1.10
C VAL A 70 2.02 6.70 0.37
N HIS A 71 1.28 5.60 0.17
CA HIS A 71 0.00 5.67 -0.52
C HIS A 71 -1.09 6.35 0.31
N ALA A 72 -1.24 5.97 1.58
CA ALA A 72 -2.24 6.55 2.48
C ALA A 72 -1.61 7.41 3.57
N GLY A 73 -0.92 6.81 4.54
CA GLY A 73 -0.33 7.50 5.69
C GLY A 73 0.34 6.50 6.64
N VAL A 74 1.07 6.96 7.65
CA VAL A 74 1.74 6.09 8.64
C VAL A 74 1.28 6.42 10.05
N LEU A 75 1.31 5.45 10.96
CA LEU A 75 0.97 5.69 12.36
C LEU A 75 2.05 6.51 13.05
N PRO A 76 1.70 7.55 13.82
CA PRO A 76 2.67 8.32 14.58
C PRO A 76 3.30 7.46 15.68
N ASN A 77 4.59 7.69 15.95
CA ASN A 77 5.38 6.98 16.98
C ASN A 77 5.55 5.46 16.73
N VAL A 78 5.38 5.00 15.49
CA VAL A 78 5.69 3.63 15.08
C VAL A 78 6.81 3.70 14.05
N GLU A 79 7.94 3.06 14.30
CA GLU A 79 9.08 3.04 13.36
C GLU A 79 8.63 2.55 11.98
N LEU A 80 9.17 3.12 10.90
CA LEU A 80 8.72 2.84 9.53
C LEU A 80 8.76 1.36 9.13
N ASP A 81 9.72 0.59 9.64
CA ASP A 81 9.86 -0.84 9.40
C ASP A 81 8.88 -1.70 10.22
N LYS A 82 8.24 -1.10 11.23
CA LYS A 82 7.21 -1.72 12.08
C LYS A 82 5.79 -1.30 11.72
N GLN A 83 5.63 -0.41 10.74
CA GLN A 83 4.31 -0.03 10.23
C GLN A 83 3.61 -1.25 9.63
N ASP A 84 2.30 -1.36 9.87
CA ASP A 84 1.46 -2.34 9.17
C ASP A 84 1.28 -1.90 7.71
N PRO A 85 1.77 -2.68 6.71
CA PRO A 85 1.61 -2.33 5.30
C PRO A 85 0.16 -2.10 4.89
N PHE A 86 -0.78 -2.82 5.51
CA PHE A 86 -2.20 -2.63 5.25
C PHE A 86 -2.64 -1.21 5.61
N LEU A 87 -2.21 -0.69 6.77
CA LEU A 87 -2.52 0.68 7.18
C LEU A 87 -1.79 1.70 6.30
N VAL A 88 -0.53 1.46 5.92
CA VAL A 88 0.21 2.34 5.00
C VAL A 88 -0.53 2.56 3.67
N MET A 89 -1.27 1.56 3.22
CA MET A 89 -2.04 1.60 1.98
C MET A 89 -3.52 1.93 2.14
N ASN A 90 -4.10 1.88 3.35
CA ASN A 90 -5.56 1.98 3.52
C ASN A 90 -6.02 2.99 4.58
N MET A 91 -5.11 3.51 5.42
CA MET A 91 -5.49 4.32 6.56
C MET A 91 -6.16 5.63 6.13
N ARG A 92 -7.21 6.01 6.85
CA ARG A 92 -7.91 7.27 6.71
C ARG A 92 -7.88 8.06 8.02
N ASN A 93 -8.14 7.36 9.12
CA ASN A 93 -8.24 7.97 10.43
C ASN A 93 -7.41 7.20 11.48
N ILE A 94 -7.11 7.87 12.59
CA ILE A 94 -6.50 7.29 13.79
C ILE A 94 -7.51 7.36 14.94
N LEU A 95 -7.65 6.26 15.66
CA LEU A 95 -8.57 6.10 16.78
C LEU A 95 -7.96 6.68 18.09
N PRO A 96 -8.78 6.94 19.12
CA PRO A 96 -8.28 7.49 20.40
C PRO A 96 -7.23 6.62 21.10
N ASP A 97 -7.18 5.32 20.80
CA ASP A 97 -6.18 4.38 21.34
C ASP A 97 -4.86 4.36 20.54
N GLY A 98 -4.75 5.17 19.48
CA GLY A 98 -3.59 5.26 18.60
C GLY A 98 -3.60 4.26 17.44
N SER A 99 -4.59 3.39 17.34
CA SER A 99 -4.69 2.45 16.21
C SER A 99 -5.21 3.11 14.93
N GLY A 100 -4.79 2.57 13.78
CA GLY A 100 -5.20 3.07 12.47
C GLY A 100 -6.52 2.47 11.99
N SER A 101 -7.29 3.25 11.24
CA SER A 101 -8.56 2.84 10.66
C SER A 101 -8.67 3.24 9.19
N LYS A 102 -9.13 2.31 8.35
CA LYS A 102 -9.51 2.59 6.95
C LYS A 102 -10.86 3.30 6.80
N SER A 103 -11.61 3.44 7.89
CA SER A 103 -12.92 4.09 7.90
C SER A 103 -12.77 5.59 8.19
N GLN A 104 -13.55 6.41 7.49
CA GLN A 104 -13.63 7.86 7.77
C GLN A 104 -14.62 8.21 8.89
N GLY A 105 -15.47 7.26 9.29
CA GLY A 105 -16.57 7.52 10.23
C GLY A 105 -16.18 7.49 11.72
N VAL A 106 -14.92 7.19 12.02
CA VAL A 106 -14.42 7.01 13.40
C VAL A 106 -13.03 7.60 13.54
N GLY A 107 -12.71 8.15 14.72
CA GLY A 107 -11.40 8.77 14.97
C GLY A 107 -11.20 10.11 14.25
N SER A 108 -9.95 10.55 14.17
CA SER A 108 -9.54 11.79 13.50
C SER A 108 -8.75 11.49 12.25
N ALA A 109 -8.79 12.34 11.22
CA ALA A 109 -8.02 12.11 10.00
C ALA A 109 -6.53 12.01 10.33
N TRP A 110 -5.83 11.03 9.76
CA TRP A 110 -4.42 10.79 10.12
C TRP A 110 -3.55 12.03 9.85
N VAL A 111 -3.87 12.77 8.79
CA VAL A 111 -3.14 13.98 8.38
C VAL A 111 -3.15 15.07 9.45
N ASP A 112 -4.21 15.14 10.25
CA ASP A 112 -4.33 16.12 11.35
C ASP A 112 -3.42 15.79 12.54
N THR A 113 -2.90 14.55 12.59
CA THR A 113 -2.03 14.06 13.65
C THR A 113 -0.56 13.96 13.21
N TRP A 114 -0.26 14.31 11.96
CA TRP A 114 1.06 14.19 11.37
C TRP A 114 1.99 15.35 11.78
N ASN A 115 3.15 15.02 12.37
CA ASN A 115 4.04 16.03 12.97
C ASN A 115 5.40 16.23 12.27
N GLY A 116 5.69 15.52 11.19
CA GLY A 116 6.98 15.63 10.51
C GLY A 116 7.21 14.44 9.59
N PRO A 117 8.18 14.52 8.66
CA PRO A 117 8.25 13.64 7.49
C PRO A 117 8.52 12.16 7.82
N GLU A 118 8.95 11.85 9.03
CA GLU A 118 9.20 10.49 9.52
C GLU A 118 8.66 10.31 10.94
N THR A 119 8.43 9.06 11.35
CA THR A 119 7.84 8.64 12.64
C THR A 119 8.79 7.86 13.52
#